data_AF-A0AAW9WJF0-F1
#
_entry.id   AF-A0AAW9WJF0-F1
#
_cell.length_a   1.000
_cell.length_b   1.000
_cell.length_c   1.000
_cell.angle_alpha   90.00
_cell.angle_beta   90.00
_cell.angle_gamma   90.00
#
_symmetry.space_group_name_H-M   'P 1'
#
loop_
_entity.id
_entity.type
_entity.pdbx_description
1 polymer ?
#
loop_
_entity_poly.entity_id
_entity_poly.type
_entity_poly.pdbx_seq_one_letter_code
_entity_poly.pdbx_strand_id
1 'polypeptide(L)'
;MQGLKFEVAQTNGIIKVNFEELEKGLREKLSEYEGAVFTEESRTTAKGELANLRKLRKEIEDSRKQVKAEWMKPYEAFKVRVDGLLEIVDKPVNLIDSQLKEMEAVRVAKRKTDIQALYDSVIGEMLEYLPLEKIYDPKWENASVKLPAVKKAMIEVIGKSYEEVTTIKNMDSEVVPKALEMYKRDLSLANAVRYINNYESQRLEILRREEEKKRDLEIERIRREERERVAQEQQIREETRRETVDELKSVDESLAGVWPVAPEAKKVIYTVLGTESELEELETALNSLGLYFERKDV
;
A
#
# COMPACT_ATOMS: atom_id res chain seq x y z
N MET A 1 -55.09 24.39 -8.82
CA MET A 1 -54.49 25.57 -9.48
C MET A 1 -55.04 25.87 -10.87
N GLN A 2 -55.86 25.00 -11.51
CA GLN A 2 -56.59 25.39 -12.72
C GLN A 2 -57.51 26.57 -12.42
N GLY A 3 -57.34 27.67 -13.15
CA GLY A 3 -58.20 28.87 -13.09
C GLY A 3 -57.53 30.16 -12.60
N LEU A 4 -56.32 30.12 -12.04
CA LEU A 4 -55.58 31.33 -11.67
C LEU A 4 -54.61 31.71 -12.78
N LYS A 5 -54.82 32.87 -13.39
CA LYS A 5 -53.95 33.43 -14.44
C LYS A 5 -53.51 34.83 -14.02
N PHE A 6 -52.20 35.05 -13.99
CA PHE A 6 -51.63 36.36 -13.72
C PHE A 6 -51.59 37.15 -15.03
N GLU A 7 -52.51 38.09 -15.20
CA GLU A 7 -52.60 38.96 -16.38
C GLU A 7 -52.16 40.38 -16.03
N VAL A 8 -51.29 40.96 -16.85
CA VAL A 8 -50.80 42.32 -16.69
C VAL A 8 -50.98 43.06 -17.99
N ALA A 9 -51.73 44.16 -17.97
CA ALA A 9 -51.87 45.08 -19.10
C ALA A 9 -51.21 46.41 -18.74
N GLN A 10 -50.11 46.73 -19.40
CA GLN A 10 -49.41 48.00 -19.22
C GLN A 10 -49.75 48.94 -20.38
N THR A 11 -50.08 50.19 -20.06
CA THR A 11 -50.21 51.27 -21.04
C THR A 11 -48.99 52.18 -20.96
N ASN A 12 -48.51 52.65 -22.11
CA ASN A 12 -47.41 53.62 -22.15
C ASN A 12 -47.93 54.97 -21.63
N GLY A 13 -47.24 55.56 -20.66
CA GLY A 13 -47.52 56.94 -20.26
C GLY A 13 -47.15 57.93 -21.36
N ILE A 14 -47.70 59.15 -21.30
CA ILE A 14 -47.39 60.23 -22.23
C ILE A 14 -46.76 61.38 -21.43
N ILE A 15 -45.55 61.80 -21.80
CA ILE A 15 -44.89 62.99 -21.26
C ILE A 15 -45.03 64.12 -22.29
N LYS A 16 -45.65 65.23 -21.90
CA LYS A 16 -45.75 66.44 -22.73
C LYS A 16 -44.77 67.49 -22.22
N VAL A 17 -43.92 68.01 -23.10
CA VAL A 17 -42.91 69.03 -22.80
C VAL A 17 -42.83 70.01 -23.97
N ASN A 18 -42.64 71.30 -23.68
CA ASN A 18 -42.44 72.35 -24.68
C ASN A 18 -40.97 72.43 -25.15
N PHE A 19 -40.39 71.28 -25.56
CA PHE A 19 -38.97 71.21 -25.93
C PHE A 19 -38.58 72.22 -27.00
N GLU A 20 -39.37 72.34 -28.07
CA GLU A 20 -39.06 73.23 -29.20
C GLU A 20 -39.01 74.71 -28.78
N GLU A 21 -39.99 75.15 -27.97
CA GLU A 21 -40.05 76.51 -27.47
C GLU A 21 -38.91 76.81 -26.49
N LEU A 22 -38.65 75.89 -25.55
CA LEU A 22 -37.60 76.05 -24.55
C LEU A 22 -36.21 76.00 -25.19
N GLU A 23 -35.98 75.11 -26.15
CA GLU A 23 -34.71 75.00 -26.87
C GLU A 23 -34.44 76.27 -27.69
N LYS A 24 -35.45 76.79 -28.40
CA LYS A 24 -35.31 78.04 -29.16
C LYS A 24 -34.96 79.21 -28.23
N GLY A 25 -35.70 79.40 -27.15
CA GLY A 25 -35.45 80.47 -26.18
C GLY A 25 -34.09 80.34 -25.47
N LEU A 26 -33.64 79.11 -25.21
CA LEU A 26 -32.29 78.85 -24.69
C LEU A 26 -31.21 79.24 -25.70
N ARG A 27 -31.34 78.85 -26.97
CA ARG A 27 -30.37 79.20 -28.02
C ARG A 27 -30.28 80.71 -28.23
N GLU A 28 -31.42 81.41 -28.26
CA GLU A 28 -31.49 82.86 -28.40
C GLU A 28 -30.82 83.58 -27.20
N LYS A 29 -31.10 83.15 -25.96
CA LYS A 29 -30.44 83.74 -24.78
C LYS A 29 -28.98 83.39 -24.66
N LEU A 30 -28.58 82.21 -25.12
CA LEU A 30 -27.20 81.74 -24.98
C LEU A 30 -26.25 82.35 -26.03
N SER A 31 -26.77 82.78 -27.18
CA SER A 31 -25.97 83.44 -28.23
C SER A 31 -25.40 84.79 -27.76
N GLU A 32 -26.05 85.46 -26.80
CA GLU A 32 -25.54 86.69 -26.16
C GLU A 32 -24.20 86.48 -25.44
N TYR A 33 -23.87 85.24 -25.08
CA TYR A 33 -22.60 84.88 -24.45
C TYR A 33 -21.53 84.42 -25.47
N GLU A 34 -21.90 84.19 -26.73
CA GLU A 34 -20.95 83.79 -27.78
C GLU A 34 -20.06 84.99 -28.16
N GLY A 35 -18.79 84.93 -27.79
CA GLY A 35 -17.82 86.00 -28.04
C GLY A 35 -17.81 87.13 -27.01
N ALA A 36 -18.62 87.04 -25.94
CA ALA A 36 -18.63 88.02 -24.86
C ALA A 36 -17.34 87.97 -24.02
N VAL A 37 -16.68 89.12 -23.85
CA VAL A 37 -15.51 89.29 -22.97
C VAL A 37 -15.93 90.06 -21.73
N PHE A 38 -16.00 89.36 -20.59
CA PHE A 38 -16.32 89.98 -19.30
C PHE A 38 -15.09 90.67 -18.70
N THR A 39 -15.23 91.95 -18.34
CA THR A 39 -14.18 92.81 -17.76
C THR A 39 -14.42 93.00 -16.24
N GLU A 40 -13.51 93.67 -15.52
CA GLU A 40 -13.70 93.88 -14.07
C GLU A 40 -14.94 94.69 -13.73
N GLU A 41 -15.32 95.64 -14.58
CA GLU A 41 -16.51 96.48 -14.40
C GLU A 41 -17.83 95.69 -14.59
N SER A 42 -17.82 94.60 -15.37
CA SER A 42 -19.00 93.74 -15.60
C SER A 42 -19.04 92.48 -14.72
N ARG A 43 -18.10 92.33 -13.79
CA ARG A 43 -17.96 91.16 -12.90
C ARG A 43 -19.24 90.83 -12.12
N THR A 44 -19.94 91.84 -11.63
CA THR A 44 -21.17 91.65 -10.84
C THR A 44 -22.30 91.09 -11.72
N THR A 45 -22.48 91.64 -12.91
CA THR A 45 -23.46 91.17 -13.90
C THR A 45 -23.15 89.74 -14.36
N ALA A 46 -21.89 89.44 -14.66
CA ALA A 46 -21.45 88.10 -15.06
C ALA A 46 -21.74 87.04 -13.99
N LYS A 47 -21.54 87.37 -12.70
CA LYS A 47 -21.90 86.47 -11.58
C LYS A 47 -23.41 86.24 -11.48
N GLY A 48 -24.21 87.28 -11.72
CA GLY A 48 -25.68 87.18 -11.75
C GLY A 48 -26.15 86.23 -12.84
N GLU A 49 -25.66 86.41 -14.07
CA GLU A 49 -26.03 85.55 -15.20
C GLU A 49 -25.59 84.10 -15.02
N LEU A 50 -24.38 83.87 -14.50
CA LEU A 50 -23.91 82.52 -14.17
C LEU A 50 -24.81 81.83 -13.12
N ALA A 51 -25.28 82.58 -12.12
CA ALA A 51 -26.20 82.07 -11.12
C ALA A 51 -27.56 81.71 -11.76
N ASN A 52 -28.08 82.56 -12.65
CA ASN A 52 -29.33 82.32 -13.38
C ASN A 52 -29.24 81.06 -14.25
N LEU A 53 -28.18 80.91 -15.04
CA LEU A 53 -27.96 79.73 -15.89
C LEU A 53 -27.83 78.44 -15.09
N ARG A 54 -27.10 78.48 -13.96
CA ARG A 54 -27.00 77.33 -13.03
C ARG A 54 -28.34 76.96 -12.43
N LYS A 55 -29.17 77.95 -12.08
CA LYS A 55 -30.52 77.74 -11.54
C LYS A 55 -31.43 77.10 -12.59
N LEU A 56 -31.46 77.61 -13.81
CA LEU A 56 -32.25 77.05 -14.92
C LEU A 56 -31.85 75.61 -15.24
N ARG A 57 -30.54 75.30 -15.30
CA ARG A 57 -30.05 73.93 -15.45
C ARG A 57 -30.55 73.01 -14.33
N LYS A 58 -30.53 73.50 -13.09
CA LYS A 58 -30.99 72.74 -11.93
C LYS A 58 -32.50 72.47 -12.03
N GLU A 59 -33.31 73.45 -12.42
CA GLU A 59 -34.76 73.30 -12.58
C GLU A 59 -35.13 72.24 -13.64
N ILE A 60 -34.44 72.23 -14.78
CA ILE A 60 -34.63 71.20 -15.83
C ILE A 60 -34.29 69.80 -15.28
N GLU A 61 -33.16 69.68 -14.59
CA GLU A 61 -32.68 68.42 -14.02
C GLU A 61 -33.60 67.91 -12.89
N ASP A 62 -34.08 68.81 -12.03
CA ASP A 62 -35.00 68.47 -10.94
C ASP A 62 -36.38 68.07 -11.49
N SER A 63 -36.89 68.76 -12.53
CA SER A 63 -38.12 68.37 -13.24
C SER A 63 -37.98 66.97 -13.87
N ARG A 64 -36.85 66.68 -14.53
CA ARG A 64 -36.57 65.33 -15.07
C ARG A 64 -36.62 64.25 -13.99
N LYS A 65 -35.99 64.51 -12.84
CA LYS A 65 -35.99 63.57 -11.70
C LYS A 65 -37.39 63.38 -11.14
N GLN A 66 -38.16 64.45 -10.99
CA GLN A 66 -39.53 64.40 -10.49
C GLN A 66 -40.42 63.58 -11.42
N VAL A 67 -40.37 63.82 -12.74
CA VAL A 67 -41.14 63.04 -13.72
C VAL A 67 -40.76 61.55 -13.64
N LYS A 68 -39.47 61.21 -13.54
CA LYS A 68 -39.03 59.81 -13.34
C LYS A 68 -39.61 59.22 -12.05
N ALA A 69 -39.55 59.95 -10.94
CA ALA A 69 -40.06 59.47 -9.66
C ALA A 69 -41.57 59.20 -9.73
N GLU A 70 -42.35 60.13 -10.27
CA GLU A 70 -43.79 59.94 -10.47
C GLU A 70 -44.11 58.77 -11.40
N TRP A 71 -43.34 58.60 -12.48
CA TRP A 71 -43.52 57.50 -13.43
C TRP A 71 -43.21 56.13 -12.83
N MET A 72 -42.28 56.08 -11.88
CA MET A 72 -41.90 54.83 -11.20
C MET A 72 -42.88 54.42 -10.11
N LYS A 73 -43.65 55.35 -9.52
CA LYS A 73 -44.61 55.04 -8.44
C LYS A 73 -45.61 53.92 -8.80
N PRO A 74 -46.27 53.91 -9.97
CA PRO A 74 -47.18 52.83 -10.35
C PRO A 74 -46.46 51.48 -10.45
N TYR A 75 -45.23 51.48 -10.99
CA TYR A 75 -44.42 50.27 -11.09
C TYR A 75 -44.00 49.75 -9.71
N GLU A 76 -43.52 50.61 -8.82
CA GLU A 76 -43.15 50.22 -7.46
C GLU A 76 -44.34 49.68 -6.67
N ALA A 77 -45.51 50.33 -6.77
CA ALA A 77 -46.74 49.84 -6.17
C ALA A 77 -47.19 48.49 -6.75
N PHE A 78 -47.07 48.30 -8.07
CA PHE A 78 -47.32 47.02 -8.73
C PHE A 78 -46.37 45.94 -8.22
N LYS A 79 -45.06 46.22 -8.18
CA LYS A 79 -44.03 45.30 -7.71
C LYS A 79 -44.33 44.84 -6.27
N VAL A 80 -44.62 45.76 -5.36
CA VAL A 80 -44.96 45.41 -3.96
C VAL A 80 -46.15 44.45 -3.89
N ARG A 81 -47.17 44.65 -4.73
CA ARG A 81 -48.33 43.72 -4.77
C ARG A 81 -47.96 42.36 -5.34
N VAL A 82 -47.13 42.32 -6.39
CA VAL A 82 -46.63 41.07 -6.96
C VAL A 82 -45.78 40.31 -5.96
N ASP A 83 -44.85 40.98 -5.29
CA ASP A 83 -44.01 40.39 -4.24
C ASP A 83 -44.89 39.79 -3.13
N GLY A 84 -45.94 40.50 -2.70
CA GLY A 84 -46.91 39.95 -1.74
C GLY A 84 -47.69 38.73 -2.25
N LEU A 85 -48.02 38.66 -3.55
CA LEU A 85 -48.64 37.45 -4.13
C LEU A 85 -47.67 36.27 -4.17
N LEU A 86 -46.39 36.52 -4.47
CA LEU A 86 -45.35 35.49 -4.45
C LEU A 86 -45.15 34.94 -3.03
N GLU A 87 -45.11 35.80 -2.00
CA GLU A 87 -45.01 35.37 -0.60
C GLU A 87 -46.16 34.46 -0.16
N ILE A 88 -47.38 34.69 -0.67
CA ILE A 88 -48.54 33.83 -0.39
C ILE A 88 -48.36 32.44 -0.98
N VAL A 89 -47.73 32.33 -2.16
CA VAL A 89 -47.46 31.06 -2.84
C VAL A 89 -46.25 30.34 -2.23
N ASP A 90 -45.20 31.08 -1.87
CA ASP A 90 -43.96 30.52 -1.35
C ASP A 90 -44.17 29.83 -0.01
N LYS A 91 -45.05 30.34 0.86
CA LYS A 91 -45.36 29.73 2.17
C LYS A 91 -45.80 28.25 2.05
N PRO A 92 -46.89 27.91 1.33
CA PRO A 92 -47.29 26.52 1.17
C PRO A 92 -46.31 25.71 0.31
N VAL A 93 -45.63 26.31 -0.68
CA VAL A 93 -44.58 25.61 -1.46
C VAL A 93 -43.47 25.12 -0.54
N ASN A 94 -42.91 26.00 0.28
CA ASN A 94 -41.83 25.67 1.20
C ASN A 94 -42.28 24.67 2.27
N LEU A 95 -43.52 24.80 2.76
CA LEU A 95 -44.10 23.84 3.70
C LEU A 95 -44.19 22.44 3.09
N ILE A 96 -44.76 22.32 1.89
CA ILE A 96 -44.91 21.04 1.18
C ILE A 96 -43.54 20.44 0.87
N ASP A 97 -42.60 21.23 0.34
CA ASP A 97 -41.24 20.77 0.04
C ASP A 97 -40.52 20.25 1.30
N SER A 98 -40.63 20.98 2.41
CA SER A 98 -40.04 20.56 3.69
C SER A 98 -40.66 19.26 4.20
N GLN A 99 -41.98 19.14 4.15
CA GLN A 99 -42.69 17.91 4.54
C GLN A 99 -42.30 16.72 3.66
N LEU A 100 -42.18 16.91 2.34
CA LEU A 100 -41.73 15.85 1.43
C LEU A 100 -40.30 15.39 1.74
N LYS A 101 -39.39 16.33 2.03
CA LYS A 101 -38.01 16.01 2.44
C LYS A 101 -37.97 15.26 3.77
N GLU A 102 -38.75 15.68 4.75
CA GLU A 102 -38.84 15.00 6.04
C GLU A 102 -39.44 13.60 5.90
N MET A 103 -40.51 13.43 5.12
CA MET A 103 -41.10 12.13 4.83
C MET A 103 -40.10 11.19 4.16
N GLU A 104 -39.31 11.68 3.20
CA GLU A 104 -38.26 10.90 2.55
C GLU A 104 -37.13 10.55 3.51
N ALA A 105 -36.70 11.49 4.37
CA ALA A 105 -35.69 11.24 5.39
C ALA A 105 -36.16 10.17 6.40
N VAL A 106 -37.41 10.25 6.85
CA VAL A 106 -38.03 9.23 7.72
C VAL A 106 -38.11 7.88 7.02
N ARG A 107 -38.50 7.86 5.73
CA ARG A 107 -38.53 6.64 4.91
C ARG A 107 -37.16 5.99 4.83
N VAL A 108 -36.12 6.76 4.52
CA VAL A 108 -34.73 6.30 4.42
C VAL A 108 -34.21 5.84 5.78
N ALA A 109 -34.47 6.58 6.86
CA ALA A 109 -34.06 6.21 8.22
C ALA A 109 -34.71 4.87 8.64
N LYS A 110 -36.02 4.73 8.46
CA LYS A 110 -36.72 3.46 8.69
C LYS A 110 -36.12 2.33 7.85
N ARG A 111 -35.79 2.62 6.59
CA ARG A 111 -35.20 1.64 5.69
C ARG A 111 -33.82 1.20 6.15
N LYS A 112 -32.99 2.10 6.68
CA LYS A 112 -31.70 1.77 7.29
C LYS A 112 -31.88 0.88 8.51
N THR A 113 -32.86 1.19 9.37
CA THR A 113 -33.21 0.33 10.51
C THR A 113 -33.66 -1.07 10.06
N ASP A 114 -34.49 -1.17 9.02
CA ASP A 114 -34.92 -2.45 8.47
C ASP A 114 -33.73 -3.25 7.91
N ILE A 115 -32.79 -2.59 7.21
CA ILE A 115 -31.57 -3.21 6.69
C ILE A 115 -30.66 -3.69 7.84
N GLN A 116 -30.48 -2.87 8.88
CA GLN A 116 -29.70 -3.23 10.06
C GLN A 116 -30.30 -4.45 10.77
N ALA A 117 -31.61 -4.42 11.07
CA ALA A 117 -32.29 -5.54 11.71
C ALA A 117 -32.20 -6.82 10.86
N LEU A 118 -32.26 -6.67 9.54
CA LEU A 118 -32.10 -7.79 8.61
C LEU A 118 -30.68 -8.36 8.67
N TYR A 119 -29.66 -7.50 8.65
CA TYR A 119 -28.26 -7.88 8.80
C TYR A 119 -28.01 -8.60 10.12
N ASP A 120 -28.48 -8.04 11.24
CA ASP A 120 -28.34 -8.62 12.58
C ASP A 120 -28.97 -10.03 12.65
N SER A 121 -30.05 -10.26 11.90
CA SER A 121 -30.71 -11.57 11.83
C SER A 121 -29.96 -12.64 11.01
N VAL A 122 -29.00 -12.25 10.17
CA VAL A 122 -28.31 -13.18 9.24
C VAL A 122 -26.80 -13.27 9.47
N ILE A 123 -26.16 -12.27 10.09
CA ILE A 123 -24.70 -12.20 10.18
C ILE A 123 -24.09 -13.30 11.08
N GLY A 124 -24.75 -13.63 12.19
CA GLY A 124 -24.28 -14.66 13.13
C GLY A 124 -22.82 -14.46 13.57
N GLU A 125 -22.03 -15.53 13.55
CA GLU A 125 -20.62 -15.55 13.96
C GLU A 125 -19.68 -14.77 13.01
N MET A 126 -20.16 -14.39 11.83
CA MET A 126 -19.36 -13.68 10.83
C MET A 126 -19.22 -12.17 11.13
N LEU A 127 -19.85 -11.67 12.19
CA LEU A 127 -19.83 -10.25 12.58
C LEU A 127 -18.41 -9.69 12.71
N GLU A 128 -17.48 -10.50 13.24
CA GLU A 128 -16.09 -10.11 13.43
C GLU A 128 -15.34 -9.85 12.10
N TYR A 129 -15.76 -10.52 11.02
CA TYR A 129 -15.10 -10.47 9.72
C TYR A 129 -15.80 -9.51 8.76
N LEU A 130 -17.12 -9.40 8.87
CA LEU A 130 -17.96 -8.78 7.85
C LEU A 130 -18.97 -7.80 8.47
N PRO A 131 -18.51 -6.66 9.03
CA PRO A 131 -19.40 -5.61 9.53
C PRO A 131 -20.26 -5.04 8.39
N LEU A 132 -21.46 -4.53 8.71
CA LEU A 132 -22.45 -4.10 7.72
C LEU A 132 -21.85 -3.10 6.72
N GLU A 133 -20.99 -2.19 7.18
CA GLU A 133 -20.36 -1.14 6.37
C GLU A 133 -19.57 -1.71 5.18
N LYS A 134 -19.04 -2.94 5.28
CA LYS A 134 -18.27 -3.57 4.19
C LYS A 134 -19.13 -4.19 3.09
N ILE A 135 -20.39 -4.49 3.38
CA ILE A 135 -21.31 -5.11 2.42
C ILE A 135 -22.47 -4.21 2.04
N TYR A 136 -22.61 -3.05 2.72
CA TYR A 136 -23.70 -2.13 2.52
C TYR A 136 -23.72 -1.55 1.09
N ASP A 137 -24.85 -1.69 0.40
CA ASP A 137 -25.09 -1.04 -0.89
C ASP A 137 -26.14 0.09 -0.70
N PRO A 138 -25.79 1.36 -0.99
CA PRO A 138 -26.74 2.47 -0.94
C PRO A 138 -28.02 2.25 -1.76
N LYS A 139 -27.97 1.41 -2.79
CA LYS A 139 -29.17 1.05 -3.58
C LYS A 139 -30.22 0.33 -2.75
N TRP A 140 -29.88 -0.30 -1.64
CA TRP A 140 -30.83 -0.97 -0.74
C TRP A 140 -31.81 0.00 -0.06
N GLU A 141 -31.46 1.29 0.01
CA GLU A 141 -32.30 2.39 0.52
C GLU A 141 -33.46 2.74 -0.42
N ASN A 142 -33.35 2.36 -1.70
CA ASN A 142 -34.36 2.63 -2.71
C ASN A 142 -35.63 1.83 -2.46
N ALA A 143 -36.80 2.47 -2.58
CA ALA A 143 -38.10 1.84 -2.40
C ALA A 143 -38.38 0.72 -3.42
N SER A 144 -37.73 0.77 -4.59
CA SER A 144 -37.84 -0.24 -5.65
C SER A 144 -37.18 -1.56 -5.27
N VAL A 145 -36.11 -1.53 -4.47
CA VAL A 145 -35.42 -2.74 -3.99
C VAL A 145 -36.26 -3.35 -2.86
N LYS A 146 -36.54 -4.64 -2.91
CA LYS A 146 -37.34 -5.33 -1.89
C LYS A 146 -36.43 -5.92 -0.81
N LEU A 147 -36.83 -5.88 0.46
CA LEU A 147 -36.04 -6.44 1.58
C LEU A 147 -35.63 -7.91 1.37
N PRO A 148 -36.45 -8.81 0.77
CA PRO A 148 -36.01 -10.17 0.46
C PRO A 148 -34.82 -10.23 -0.52
N ALA A 149 -34.74 -9.29 -1.47
CA ALA A 149 -33.60 -9.22 -2.39
C ALA A 149 -32.34 -8.75 -1.66
N VAL A 150 -32.47 -7.77 -0.76
CA VAL A 150 -31.38 -7.33 0.14
C VAL A 150 -30.89 -8.50 1.00
N LYS A 151 -31.82 -9.25 1.61
CA LYS A 151 -31.51 -10.44 2.41
C LYS A 151 -30.74 -11.49 1.62
N LYS A 152 -31.20 -11.79 0.41
CA LYS A 152 -30.54 -12.77 -0.46
C LYS A 152 -29.10 -12.34 -0.76
N ALA A 153 -28.90 -11.07 -1.14
CA ALA A 153 -27.57 -10.54 -1.41
C ALA A 153 -26.65 -10.61 -0.18
N MET A 154 -27.16 -10.26 1.02
CA MET A 154 -26.39 -10.38 2.26
C MET A 154 -25.98 -11.84 2.55
N ILE A 155 -26.92 -12.77 2.47
CA ILE A 155 -26.66 -14.19 2.73
C ILE A 155 -25.60 -14.75 1.76
N GLU A 156 -25.65 -14.36 0.49
CA GLU A 156 -24.68 -14.79 -0.51
C GLU A 156 -23.25 -14.33 -0.17
N VAL A 157 -23.09 -13.07 0.23
CA VAL A 157 -21.78 -12.53 0.64
C VAL A 157 -21.32 -13.16 1.96
N ILE A 158 -22.21 -13.29 2.95
CA ILE A 158 -21.89 -13.92 4.24
C ILE A 158 -21.46 -15.38 4.04
N GLY A 159 -22.19 -16.15 3.22
CA GLY A 159 -21.89 -17.54 2.92
C GLY A 159 -20.51 -17.69 2.25
N LYS A 160 -20.24 -16.86 1.24
CA LYS A 160 -18.92 -16.83 0.60
C LYS A 160 -17.81 -16.50 1.60
N SER A 161 -17.98 -15.46 2.41
CA SER A 161 -16.96 -15.09 3.40
C SER A 161 -16.77 -16.16 4.47
N TYR A 162 -17.84 -16.87 4.85
CA TYR A 162 -17.76 -17.99 5.78
C TYR A 162 -16.92 -19.14 5.21
N GLU A 163 -17.12 -19.49 3.93
CA GLU A 163 -16.31 -20.50 3.24
C GLU A 163 -14.83 -20.09 3.16
N GLU A 164 -14.55 -18.82 2.85
CA GLU A 164 -13.19 -18.28 2.78
C GLU A 164 -12.49 -18.30 4.15
N VAL A 165 -13.17 -17.86 5.21
CA VAL A 165 -12.65 -17.92 6.59
C VAL A 165 -12.42 -19.36 7.03
N THR A 166 -13.34 -20.26 6.72
CA THR A 166 -13.22 -21.70 7.01
C THR A 166 -12.01 -22.29 6.28
N THR A 167 -11.80 -21.91 5.02
CA THR A 167 -10.63 -22.32 4.24
C THR A 167 -9.33 -21.89 4.92
N ILE A 168 -9.24 -20.63 5.37
CA ILE A 168 -8.05 -20.11 6.06
C ILE A 168 -7.85 -20.84 7.40
N LYS A 169 -8.92 -21.05 8.18
CA LYS A 169 -8.86 -21.77 9.47
C LYS A 169 -8.38 -23.21 9.34
N ASN A 170 -8.72 -23.87 8.23
CA ASN A 170 -8.35 -25.26 7.96
C ASN A 170 -6.94 -25.40 7.36
N MET A 171 -6.20 -24.31 7.13
CA MET A 171 -4.79 -24.41 6.72
C MET A 171 -3.95 -24.81 7.94
N ASP A 172 -3.23 -25.92 7.86
CA ASP A 172 -2.38 -26.41 8.96
C ASP A 172 -1.08 -25.58 9.07
N SER A 173 -1.19 -24.38 9.63
CA SER A 173 -0.07 -23.42 9.75
C SER A 173 -0.18 -22.56 11.00
N GLU A 174 0.97 -22.25 11.61
CA GLU A 174 1.07 -21.40 12.80
C GLU A 174 0.66 -19.94 12.55
N VAL A 175 0.68 -19.49 11.29
CA VAL A 175 0.37 -18.09 10.92
C VAL A 175 -1.09 -17.85 10.55
N VAL A 176 -1.96 -18.87 10.68
CA VAL A 176 -3.41 -18.74 10.44
C VAL A 176 -4.05 -17.57 11.17
N PRO A 177 -3.80 -17.31 12.48
CA PRO A 177 -4.41 -16.18 13.17
C PRO A 177 -4.11 -14.83 12.51
N LYS A 178 -2.87 -14.64 12.07
CA LYS A 178 -2.44 -13.42 11.37
C LYS A 178 -3.00 -13.33 9.94
N ALA A 179 -3.13 -14.47 9.26
CA ALA A 179 -3.81 -14.52 7.97
C ALA A 179 -5.31 -14.16 8.08
N LEU A 180 -5.97 -14.58 9.17
CA LEU A 180 -7.35 -14.19 9.47
C LEU A 180 -7.46 -12.69 9.77
N GLU A 181 -6.52 -12.08 10.48
CA GLU A 181 -6.48 -10.61 10.65
C GLU A 181 -6.32 -9.87 9.33
N MET A 182 -5.46 -10.38 8.43
CA MET A 182 -5.31 -9.82 7.09
C MET A 182 -6.63 -9.90 6.31
N TYR A 183 -7.30 -11.06 6.35
CA TYR A 183 -8.60 -11.26 5.74
C TYR A 183 -9.68 -10.33 6.34
N LYS A 184 -9.70 -10.14 7.68
CA LYS A 184 -10.60 -9.18 8.33
C LYS A 184 -10.40 -7.76 7.80
N ARG A 185 -9.22 -7.39 7.32
CA ARG A 185 -8.96 -6.08 6.75
C ARG A 185 -9.46 -5.98 5.30
N ASP A 186 -9.02 -6.90 4.45
CA ASP A 186 -9.17 -6.78 2.99
C ASP A 186 -10.23 -7.67 2.34
N LEU A 187 -10.84 -8.60 3.10
CA LEU A 187 -11.77 -9.63 2.63
C LEU A 187 -11.21 -10.43 1.43
N SER A 188 -9.89 -10.65 1.40
CA SER A 188 -9.21 -11.34 0.31
C SER A 188 -8.63 -12.68 0.75
N LEU A 189 -9.30 -13.77 0.34
CA LEU A 189 -8.78 -15.12 0.52
C LEU A 189 -7.38 -15.28 -0.12
N ALA A 190 -7.20 -14.72 -1.33
CA ALA A 190 -5.94 -14.85 -2.07
C ALA A 190 -4.75 -14.25 -1.31
N ASN A 191 -4.93 -13.11 -0.64
CA ASN A 191 -3.86 -12.50 0.15
C ASN A 191 -3.54 -13.32 1.40
N ALA A 192 -4.56 -13.84 2.09
CA ALA A 192 -4.38 -14.69 3.28
C ALA A 192 -3.68 -16.01 2.92
N VAL A 193 -4.13 -16.70 1.88
CA VAL A 193 -3.52 -17.96 1.41
C VAL A 193 -2.09 -17.75 0.93
N ARG A 194 -1.82 -16.66 0.18
CA ARG A 194 -0.45 -16.33 -0.26
C ARG A 194 0.47 -16.08 0.93
N TYR A 195 -0.03 -15.43 1.99
CA TYR A 195 0.74 -15.19 3.20
C TYR A 195 1.13 -16.50 3.89
N ILE A 196 0.17 -17.43 4.05
CA ILE A 196 0.40 -18.75 4.65
C ILE A 196 1.41 -19.55 3.82
N ASN A 197 1.19 -19.66 2.51
CA ASN A 197 2.06 -20.44 1.62
C ASN A 197 3.50 -19.93 1.60
N ASN A 198 3.69 -18.61 1.64
CA ASN A 198 5.03 -18.02 1.69
C ASN A 198 5.73 -18.34 3.01
N TYR A 199 5.01 -18.30 4.13
CA TYR A 199 5.57 -18.66 5.43
C TYR A 199 5.98 -20.13 5.49
N GLU A 200 5.11 -21.05 5.06
CA GLU A 200 5.42 -22.48 5.04
C GLU A 200 6.58 -22.81 4.10
N SER A 201 6.65 -22.14 2.93
CA SER A 201 7.78 -22.30 2.00
C SER A 201 9.10 -21.85 2.63
N GLN A 202 9.10 -20.73 3.36
CA GLN A 202 10.29 -20.25 4.07
C GLN A 202 10.68 -21.17 5.22
N ARG A 203 9.71 -21.68 5.98
CA ARG A 203 9.93 -22.63 7.08
C ARG A 203 10.55 -23.93 6.57
N LEU A 204 10.03 -24.47 5.47
CA LEU A 204 10.56 -25.70 4.85
C LEU A 204 11.98 -25.49 4.30
N GLU A 205 12.25 -24.34 3.69
CA GLU A 205 13.58 -23.98 3.19
C GLU A 205 14.62 -23.87 4.33
N ILE A 206 14.24 -23.27 5.46
CA ILE A 206 15.09 -23.21 6.65
C ILE A 206 15.39 -24.63 7.16
N LEU A 207 14.37 -25.48 7.29
CA LEU A 207 14.54 -26.86 7.75
C LEU A 207 15.46 -27.67 6.83
N ARG A 208 15.29 -27.56 5.50
CA ARG A 208 16.17 -28.21 4.51
C ARG A 208 17.62 -27.76 4.66
N ARG A 209 17.87 -26.46 4.82
CA ARG A 209 19.22 -25.93 5.04
C ARG A 209 19.83 -26.43 6.34
N GLU A 210 19.04 -26.60 7.39
CA GLU A 210 19.52 -27.16 8.66
C GLU A 210 19.85 -28.65 8.53
N GLU A 211 19.04 -29.44 7.82
CA GLU A 211 19.31 -30.86 7.54
C GLU A 211 20.53 -31.05 6.63
N GLU A 212 20.71 -30.22 5.61
CA GLU A 212 21.92 -30.20 4.77
C GLU A 212 23.16 -29.89 5.61
N LYS A 213 23.12 -28.83 6.43
CA LYS A 213 24.23 -28.52 7.35
C LYS A 213 24.55 -29.66 8.31
N LYS A 214 23.54 -30.34 8.85
CA LYS A 214 23.75 -31.50 9.73
C LYS A 214 24.42 -32.66 8.97
N ARG A 215 23.99 -32.94 7.74
CA ARG A 215 24.61 -33.96 6.88
C ARG A 215 26.05 -33.62 6.54
N ASP A 216 26.34 -32.36 6.23
CA ASP A 216 27.70 -31.92 5.93
C ASP A 216 28.63 -32.05 7.15
N LEU A 217 28.15 -31.66 8.34
CA LEU A 217 28.90 -31.82 9.59
C LEU A 217 29.15 -33.30 9.91
N GLU A 218 28.17 -34.17 9.65
CA GLU A 218 28.31 -35.62 9.84
C GLU A 218 29.34 -36.21 8.87
N ILE A 219 29.27 -35.84 7.59
CA ILE A 219 30.25 -36.25 6.58
C ILE A 219 31.65 -35.77 6.98
N GLU A 220 31.79 -34.53 7.47
CA GLU A 220 33.08 -34.01 7.90
C GLU A 220 33.60 -34.69 9.17
N ARG A 221 32.71 -35.11 10.08
CA ARG A 221 33.07 -35.94 11.24
C ARG A 221 33.59 -37.31 10.79
N ILE A 222 32.87 -38.00 9.91
CA ILE A 222 33.29 -39.31 9.36
C ILE A 222 34.62 -39.19 8.64
N ARG A 223 34.82 -38.15 7.81
CA ARG A 223 36.10 -37.89 7.13
C ARG A 223 37.24 -37.62 8.11
N ARG A 224 36.98 -36.95 9.23
CA ARG A 224 38.00 -36.70 10.27
C ARG A 224 38.38 -38.01 10.96
N GLU A 225 37.39 -38.80 11.37
CA GLU A 225 37.61 -40.12 11.98
C GLU A 225 38.36 -41.06 11.02
N GLU A 226 38.04 -41.05 9.73
CA GLU A 226 38.76 -41.82 8.71
C GLU A 226 40.22 -41.36 8.57
N ARG A 227 40.49 -40.05 8.53
CA ARG A 227 41.86 -39.50 8.51
C ARG A 227 42.66 -39.89 9.76
N GLU A 228 42.03 -39.85 10.94
CA GLU A 228 42.66 -40.25 12.20
C GLU A 228 42.97 -41.75 12.20
N ARG A 229 42.06 -42.61 11.73
CA ARG A 229 42.30 -44.05 11.58
C ARG A 229 43.44 -44.35 10.62
N VAL A 230 43.46 -43.71 9.45
CA VAL A 230 44.54 -43.89 8.47
C VAL A 230 45.88 -43.41 9.03
N ALA A 231 45.91 -42.30 9.78
CA ALA A 231 47.12 -41.81 10.43
C ALA A 231 47.63 -42.78 11.52
N GLN A 232 46.73 -43.33 12.34
CA GLN A 232 47.08 -44.34 13.35
C GLN A 232 47.62 -45.62 12.70
N GLU A 233 46.97 -46.10 11.63
CA GLU A 233 47.43 -47.27 10.88
C GLU A 233 48.81 -47.04 10.25
N GLN A 234 49.07 -45.84 9.71
CA GLN A 234 50.38 -45.46 9.20
C GLN A 234 51.45 -45.43 10.31
N GLN A 235 51.13 -44.91 11.49
CA GLN A 235 52.05 -44.90 12.64
C GLN A 235 52.41 -46.32 13.09
N ILE A 236 51.41 -47.21 13.25
CA ILE A 236 51.63 -48.62 13.61
C ILE A 236 52.50 -49.32 12.56
N ARG A 237 52.25 -49.06 11.27
CA ARG A 237 53.06 -49.62 10.18
C ARG A 237 54.49 -49.10 10.17
N GLU A 238 54.70 -47.84 10.52
CA GLU A 238 56.04 -47.26 10.60
C GLU A 238 56.80 -47.77 11.84
N GLU A 239 56.12 -47.96 12.98
CA GLU A 239 56.69 -48.59 14.19
C GLU A 239 57.07 -50.05 13.94
N THR A 240 56.17 -50.87 13.41
CA THR A 240 56.49 -52.28 13.04
C THR A 240 57.61 -52.37 11.99
N ARG A 241 57.69 -51.42 11.05
CA ARG A 241 58.83 -51.33 10.12
C ARG A 241 60.14 -50.98 10.83
N ARG A 242 60.12 -50.11 11.84
CA ARG A 242 61.31 -49.81 12.64
C ARG A 242 61.73 -50.99 13.51
N GLU A 243 60.78 -51.66 14.15
CA GLU A 243 61.03 -52.86 14.96
C GLU A 243 61.64 -53.99 14.12
N THR A 244 61.07 -54.29 12.95
CA THR A 244 61.64 -55.29 12.02
C THR A 244 63.04 -54.92 11.52
N VAL A 245 63.29 -53.63 11.24
CA VAL A 245 64.63 -53.14 10.87
C VAL A 245 65.63 -53.24 12.03
N ASP A 246 65.20 -53.04 13.27
CA ASP A 246 66.07 -53.18 14.44
C ASP A 246 66.29 -54.65 14.85
N GLU A 247 65.30 -55.53 14.67
CA GLU A 247 65.48 -56.99 14.78
C GLU A 247 66.48 -57.53 13.77
N LEU A 248 66.41 -57.09 12.49
CA LEU A 248 67.36 -57.45 11.44
C LEU A 248 68.80 -56.97 11.73
N LYS A 249 68.99 -55.90 12.52
CA LYS A 249 70.31 -55.43 12.95
C LYS A 249 70.86 -56.16 14.16
N SER A 250 70.00 -56.74 14.99
CA SER A 250 70.44 -57.57 16.11
C SER A 250 70.99 -58.88 15.55
N VAL A 251 72.20 -59.26 15.95
CA VAL A 251 72.83 -60.56 15.66
C VAL A 251 73.01 -61.21 17.02
N ASP A 252 72.71 -62.48 17.15
CA ASP A 252 72.78 -63.19 18.42
C ASP A 252 74.24 -63.29 18.89
N GLU A 253 74.63 -62.43 19.83
CA GLU A 253 75.99 -62.38 20.40
C GLU A 253 76.36 -63.63 21.20
N SER A 254 75.42 -64.56 21.45
CA SER A 254 75.68 -65.79 22.21
C SER A 254 76.41 -66.88 21.41
N LEU A 255 76.34 -66.86 20.07
CA LEU A 255 77.05 -67.81 19.19
C LEU A 255 78.41 -67.31 18.67
N ALA A 256 78.69 -66.00 18.80
CA ALA A 256 79.98 -65.42 18.42
C ALA A 256 81.11 -65.69 19.44
N GLY A 257 80.78 -66.17 20.65
CA GLY A 257 81.73 -66.42 21.73
C GLY A 257 82.57 -67.70 21.62
N VAL A 258 82.41 -68.50 20.57
CA VAL A 258 83.07 -69.84 20.44
C VAL A 258 84.04 -69.92 19.25
N TRP A 259 84.17 -68.87 18.44
CA TRP A 259 85.07 -68.85 17.28
C TRP A 259 86.30 -67.96 17.54
N PRO A 260 87.54 -68.37 17.20
CA PRO A 260 88.74 -67.58 17.50
C PRO A 260 88.79 -66.33 16.60
N VAL A 261 88.35 -65.19 17.13
CA VAL A 261 88.36 -63.91 16.41
C VAL A 261 89.68 -63.18 16.69
N ALA A 262 90.47 -62.90 15.64
CA ALA A 262 91.65 -62.05 15.74
C ALA A 262 91.27 -60.60 16.14
N PRO A 263 92.14 -59.85 16.85
CA PRO A 263 91.78 -58.58 17.51
C PRO A 263 91.33 -57.42 16.59
N GLU A 264 91.30 -57.60 15.27
CA GLU A 264 90.98 -56.57 14.26
C GLU A 264 89.76 -56.94 13.38
N ALA A 265 88.89 -57.84 13.84
CA ALA A 265 87.73 -58.26 13.06
C ALA A 265 86.71 -57.13 12.86
N LYS A 266 86.18 -57.01 11.63
CA LYS A 266 85.10 -56.07 11.27
C LYS A 266 83.80 -56.83 11.02
N LYS A 267 82.72 -56.40 11.64
CA LYS A 267 81.36 -56.90 11.39
C LYS A 267 80.78 -56.20 10.16
N VAL A 268 80.39 -56.98 9.14
CA VAL A 268 79.76 -56.48 7.91
C VAL A 268 78.52 -57.33 7.63
N ILE A 269 77.41 -56.70 7.27
CA ILE A 269 76.17 -57.38 6.87
C ILE A 269 76.11 -57.41 5.35
N TYR A 270 76.04 -58.60 4.76
CA TYR A 270 75.86 -58.81 3.32
C TYR A 270 74.47 -59.39 3.05
N THR A 271 73.82 -58.92 2.01
CA THR A 271 72.61 -59.55 1.46
C THR A 271 73.01 -60.29 0.20
N VAL A 272 72.76 -61.60 0.17
CA VAL A 272 73.14 -62.47 -0.95
C VAL A 272 71.87 -63.12 -1.50
N LEU A 273 71.72 -63.13 -2.82
CA LEU A 273 70.61 -63.77 -3.53
C LEU A 273 71.20 -64.88 -4.41
N GLY A 274 70.78 -66.12 -4.16
CA GLY A 274 71.24 -67.30 -4.88
C GLY A 274 70.25 -68.45 -4.71
N THR A 275 70.43 -69.49 -5.50
CA THR A 275 69.73 -70.78 -5.34
C THR A 275 70.25 -71.52 -4.10
N GLU A 276 69.50 -72.50 -3.59
CA GLU A 276 69.86 -73.25 -2.38
C GLU A 276 71.25 -73.89 -2.48
N SER A 277 71.59 -74.44 -3.65
CA SER A 277 72.92 -74.98 -3.95
C SER A 277 74.03 -73.92 -3.92
N GLU A 278 73.77 -72.71 -4.43
CA GLU A 278 74.75 -71.62 -4.44
C GLU A 278 74.97 -71.03 -3.04
N LEU A 279 73.92 -71.03 -2.21
CA LEU A 279 74.02 -70.62 -0.81
C LEU A 279 74.81 -71.65 0.01
N GLU A 280 74.58 -72.96 -0.17
CA GLU A 280 75.39 -74.00 0.46
C GLU A 280 76.87 -73.92 0.07
N GLU A 281 77.16 -73.62 -1.21
CA GLU A 281 78.53 -73.39 -1.68
C GLU A 281 79.14 -72.14 -1.04
N LEU A 282 78.38 -71.04 -0.90
CA LEU A 282 78.83 -69.84 -0.22
C LEU A 282 79.11 -70.11 1.26
N GLU A 283 78.22 -70.81 1.95
CA GLU A 283 78.38 -71.21 3.36
C GLU A 283 79.63 -72.07 3.53
N THR A 284 79.85 -73.02 2.62
CA THR A 284 81.06 -73.85 2.58
C THR A 284 82.32 -73.01 2.35
N ALA A 285 82.26 -72.03 1.43
CA ALA A 285 83.37 -71.13 1.14
C ALA A 285 83.70 -70.24 2.35
N LEU A 286 82.70 -69.66 3.01
CA LEU A 286 82.87 -68.81 4.20
C LEU A 286 83.48 -69.61 5.36
N ASN A 287 83.01 -70.84 5.58
CA ASN A 287 83.60 -71.76 6.56
C ASN A 287 85.05 -72.10 6.21
N SER A 288 85.38 -72.32 4.93
CA SER A 288 86.75 -72.60 4.49
C SER A 288 87.71 -71.42 4.67
N LEU A 289 87.19 -70.19 4.57
CA LEU A 289 87.92 -68.95 4.82
C LEU A 289 88.03 -68.63 6.32
N GLY A 290 87.42 -69.46 7.19
CA GLY A 290 87.42 -69.29 8.63
C GLY A 290 86.53 -68.13 9.12
N LEU A 291 85.60 -67.67 8.29
CA LEU A 291 84.68 -66.58 8.63
C LEU A 291 83.44 -67.13 9.34
N TYR A 292 83.07 -66.49 10.45
CA TYR A 292 81.79 -66.73 11.10
C TYR A 292 80.69 -65.97 10.35
N PHE A 293 79.60 -66.66 10.03
CA PHE A 293 78.41 -66.05 9.43
C PHE A 293 77.15 -66.60 10.11
N GLU A 294 76.09 -65.79 10.12
CA GLU A 294 74.75 -66.18 10.56
C GLU A 294 73.81 -65.99 9.37
N ARG A 295 73.19 -67.07 8.91
CA ARG A 295 72.13 -66.98 7.90
C ARG A 295 70.83 -66.64 8.60
N LYS A 296 70.28 -65.46 8.30
CA LYS A 296 68.93 -65.07 8.69
C LYS A 296 68.07 -65.10 7.43
N ASP A 297 67.17 -66.07 7.36
CA ASP A 297 66.17 -66.13 6.30
C ASP A 297 65.20 -64.94 6.47
N VAL A 298 65.01 -64.17 5.39
CA VAL A 298 64.11 -63.02 5.32
C VAL A 298 62.82 -63.40 4.62
#